data_AF-A0A535QIL9-F1
#
_entry.id   AF-A0A535QIL9-F1
#
_cell.length_a   1.000
_cell.length_b   1.000
_cell.length_c   1.000
_cell.angle_alpha   90.00
_cell.angle_beta   90.00
_cell.angle_gamma   90.00
#
_symmetry.space_group_name_H-M   'P 1'
#
loop_
_entity.id
_entity.type
_entity.pdbx_description
1 polymer ?
#
loop_
_entity_poly.entity_id
_entity_poly.type
_entity_poly.pdbx_seq_one_letter_code
_entity_poly.pdbx_strand_id
1 'polypeptide(L)'
;MVSSCPPAGEVCQKNDCVWVHLLSVAYDSANLHDVPSFIEHLSTMDPLEIRLRLTGYYQRYFRRATAPEVMYAAATGDRQAQQQFLHTSYPENATWQAALWHLFSLDLEDTRKQLVELLRGWYAEVFQPREAAWLPILSRDAEARRLLATTVSVERCIEIVTNGWEYVPEPGVRQVLLIPSVIIRPQVYSVDYHEVKILCYPVADEYITGDFEAPSVRLVRLVKALGDERRLRILKRLATGSYTLQQLADYFDVGKTLMHHHLVVLRAAGLVHLLGDDNKKYRLRRDTLAQLAPLLEGYLLDKPL
;
A
#
# COMPACT_ATOMS: atom_id res chain seq x y z
N MET A 1 12.00 7.60 9.58
CA MET A 1 12.67 7.71 8.27
C MET A 1 11.75 7.11 7.23
N VAL A 2 11.39 7.88 6.20
CA VAL A 2 10.36 7.52 5.22
C VAL A 2 10.95 6.50 4.24
N SER A 3 10.72 5.21 4.53
CA SER A 3 10.91 4.11 3.57
C SER A 3 10.19 4.48 2.27
N SER A 4 10.94 4.54 1.16
CA SER A 4 10.45 4.94 -0.15
C SER A 4 9.13 4.24 -0.48
N CYS A 5 8.03 4.99 -0.55
CA CYS A 5 6.74 4.48 -0.99
C CYS A 5 6.88 3.91 -2.41
N PRO A 6 6.35 2.70 -2.68
CA PRO A 6 6.13 2.30 -4.04
C PRO A 6 5.16 3.34 -4.62
N PRO A 7 5.47 3.78 -5.83
CA PRO A 7 4.83 4.95 -6.38
C PRO A 7 3.34 4.65 -6.73
N ALA A 8 2.51 5.70 -6.80
CA ALA A 8 1.04 5.58 -6.92
C ALA A 8 0.60 4.62 -8.04
N GLY A 9 -0.24 3.64 -7.72
CA GLY A 9 -0.75 2.64 -8.68
C GLY A 9 0.09 1.37 -8.85
N GLU A 10 1.16 1.20 -8.08
CA GLU A 10 1.75 -0.13 -7.84
C GLU A 10 1.14 -0.71 -6.56
N VAL A 11 0.83 -2.01 -6.58
CA VAL A 11 0.54 -2.72 -5.33
C VAL A 11 1.77 -2.64 -4.48
N CYS A 12 1.61 -1.99 -3.35
CA CYS A 12 2.57 -2.00 -2.27
C CYS A 12 2.55 -3.41 -1.70
N GLN A 13 3.38 -4.31 -2.26
CA GLN A 13 3.73 -5.58 -1.64
C GLN A 13 4.64 -5.35 -0.41
N LYS A 14 4.41 -4.27 0.35
CA LYS A 14 5.05 -4.04 1.64
C LYS A 14 4.37 -4.94 2.67
N ASN A 15 4.71 -6.22 2.62
CA ASN A 15 4.52 -7.12 3.75
C ASN A 15 5.34 -6.64 4.97
N ASP A 16 6.26 -5.70 4.80
CA ASP A 16 7.10 -5.12 5.86
C ASP A 16 6.31 -4.27 6.87
N CYS A 17 5.07 -3.88 6.53
CA CYS A 17 4.19 -3.17 7.43
C CYS A 17 3.51 -4.17 8.37
N VAL A 18 4.16 -4.45 9.50
CA VAL A 18 3.73 -5.39 10.54
C VAL A 18 2.23 -5.30 10.89
N TRP A 19 1.68 -4.09 10.91
CA TRP A 19 0.27 -3.84 11.22
C TRP A 19 -0.72 -4.44 10.19
N VAL A 20 -0.33 -4.57 8.93
CA VAL A 20 -1.20 -5.15 7.88
C VAL A 20 -1.48 -6.62 8.16
N HIS A 21 -0.62 -7.27 8.96
CA HIS A 21 -0.81 -8.67 9.34
C HIS A 21 -2.01 -8.84 10.28
N LEU A 22 -2.43 -7.78 10.98
CA LEU A 22 -3.61 -7.79 11.84
C LEU A 22 -4.91 -7.89 11.05
N LEU A 23 -4.91 -7.67 9.73
CA LEU A 23 -6.06 -7.98 8.88
C LEU A 23 -6.46 -9.44 8.96
N SER A 24 -5.51 -10.34 9.20
CA SER A 24 -5.81 -11.76 9.44
C SER A 24 -6.66 -11.99 10.69
N VAL A 25 -6.50 -11.18 11.73
CA VAL A 25 -7.30 -11.26 12.97
C VAL A 25 -8.74 -10.85 12.68
N ALA A 26 -8.93 -9.77 11.93
CA ALA A 26 -10.26 -9.32 11.52
C ALA A 26 -10.93 -10.35 10.61
N TYR A 27 -10.15 -11.03 9.75
CA TYR A 27 -10.65 -12.07 8.86
C TYR A 27 -11.15 -13.32 9.59
N ASP A 28 -10.42 -13.79 10.61
CA ASP A 28 -10.79 -15.01 11.35
C ASP A 28 -12.01 -14.82 12.26
N SER A 29 -12.33 -13.57 12.59
CA SER A 29 -13.31 -13.25 13.62
C SER A 29 -14.62 -12.76 13.01
N ALA A 30 -15.53 -13.70 12.74
CA ALA A 30 -16.82 -13.46 12.09
C ALA A 30 -17.74 -12.43 12.79
N ASN A 31 -17.53 -12.18 14.08
CA ASN A 31 -18.37 -11.29 14.90
C ASN A 31 -17.77 -9.88 15.11
N LEU A 32 -16.63 -9.57 14.50
CA LEU A 32 -16.02 -8.24 14.61
C LEU A 32 -16.59 -7.32 13.55
N HIS A 33 -17.44 -6.40 14.00
CA HIS A 33 -18.12 -5.44 13.12
C HIS A 33 -17.73 -3.98 13.38
N ASP A 34 -16.92 -3.72 14.41
CA ASP A 34 -16.43 -2.39 14.77
C ASP A 34 -15.01 -2.44 15.36
N VAL A 35 -14.36 -1.29 15.35
CA VAL A 35 -12.97 -1.14 15.84
C VAL A 35 -12.85 -1.39 17.35
N PRO A 36 -13.75 -0.91 18.23
CA PRO A 36 -13.70 -1.23 19.66
C PRO A 36 -13.71 -2.74 19.95
N SER A 37 -14.61 -3.48 19.31
CA SER A 37 -14.72 -4.94 19.47
C SER A 37 -13.47 -5.64 18.96
N PHE A 38 -12.87 -5.15 17.87
CA PHE A 38 -11.59 -5.66 17.37
C PHE A 38 -10.44 -5.46 18.35
N ILE A 39 -10.34 -4.26 18.94
CA ILE A 39 -9.33 -3.94 19.96
C ILE A 39 -9.53 -4.81 21.21
N GLU A 40 -10.77 -5.05 21.63
CA GLU A 40 -11.07 -5.90 22.78
C GLU A 40 -10.79 -7.39 22.51
N HIS A 41 -11.02 -7.83 21.28
CA HIS A 41 -10.61 -9.17 20.88
C HIS A 41 -9.07 -9.32 20.94
N LEU A 42 -8.30 -8.32 20.49
CA LEU A 42 -6.85 -8.32 20.64
C LEU A 42 -6.38 -8.28 22.09
N SER A 43 -7.11 -7.62 22.99
CA SER A 43 -6.75 -7.54 24.41
C SER A 43 -6.88 -8.89 25.13
N THR A 44 -7.73 -9.77 24.62
CA THR A 44 -8.01 -11.10 25.18
C THR A 44 -7.35 -12.25 24.41
N MET A 45 -6.87 -12.00 23.19
CA MET A 45 -6.15 -12.99 22.38
C MET A 45 -4.84 -13.45 23.03
N ASP A 46 -4.46 -14.70 22.76
CA ASP A 46 -3.16 -15.26 23.17
C ASP A 46 -2.01 -14.36 22.65
N PRO A 47 -1.17 -13.82 23.56
CA PRO A 47 -0.01 -13.01 23.18
C PRO A 47 0.93 -13.67 22.17
N LEU A 48 1.08 -15.00 22.19
CA LEU A 48 1.89 -15.72 21.20
C LEU A 48 1.27 -15.65 19.80
N GLU A 49 -0.04 -15.80 19.70
CA GLU A 49 -0.75 -15.73 18.42
C GLU A 49 -0.63 -14.34 17.79
N ILE A 50 -0.71 -13.27 18.59
CA ILE A 50 -0.45 -11.90 18.14
C ILE A 50 0.96 -11.79 17.58
N ARG A 51 1.97 -12.30 18.30
CA ARG A 51 3.36 -12.25 17.84
C ARG A 51 3.59 -13.04 16.56
N LEU A 52 3.00 -14.24 16.44
CA LEU A 52 3.08 -15.03 15.22
C LEU A 52 2.52 -14.25 14.03
N ARG A 53 1.38 -13.56 14.19
CA ARG A 53 0.82 -12.71 13.13
C ARG A 53 1.73 -11.53 12.80
N LEU A 54 2.17 -10.77 13.80
CA LEU A 54 3.06 -9.61 13.59
C LEU A 54 4.38 -10.01 12.90
N THR A 55 4.97 -11.14 13.27
CA THR A 55 6.19 -11.67 12.63
C THR A 55 5.94 -12.33 11.26
N GLY A 56 4.70 -12.31 10.76
CA GLY A 56 4.38 -12.81 9.43
C GLY A 56 4.34 -14.33 9.33
N TYR A 57 4.25 -15.04 10.47
CA TYR A 57 4.26 -16.50 10.55
C TYR A 57 3.26 -17.16 9.62
N TYR A 58 2.09 -16.57 9.38
CA TYR A 58 1.05 -17.17 8.53
C TYR A 58 1.14 -16.80 7.04
N GLN A 59 2.14 -16.01 6.65
CA GLN A 59 2.27 -15.54 5.29
C GLN A 59 3.31 -16.33 4.51
N ARG A 60 2.94 -16.68 3.29
CA ARG A 60 3.81 -17.43 2.37
C ARG A 60 5.09 -16.66 2.06
N TYR A 61 5.00 -15.34 1.94
CA TYR A 61 6.13 -14.47 1.66
C TYR A 61 7.25 -14.62 2.70
N PHE A 62 6.92 -14.61 3.99
CA PHE A 62 7.92 -14.77 5.05
C PHE A 62 8.38 -16.22 5.24
N ARG A 63 7.46 -17.19 5.10
CA ARG A 63 7.79 -18.63 5.17
C ARG A 63 8.74 -19.11 4.07
N ARG A 64 8.79 -18.41 2.93
CA ARG A 64 9.76 -18.68 1.86
C ARG A 64 11.19 -18.27 2.24
N ALA A 65 11.33 -17.22 3.06
CA ALA A 65 12.62 -16.70 3.47
C ALA A 65 13.13 -17.36 4.75
N THR A 66 12.24 -17.66 5.69
CA THR A 66 12.57 -18.28 6.98
C THR A 66 11.69 -19.48 7.25
N ALA A 67 12.28 -20.60 7.65
CA ALA A 67 11.55 -21.83 7.91
C ALA A 67 10.54 -21.66 9.06
N PRO A 68 9.32 -22.23 8.98
CA PRO A 68 8.28 -22.05 9.99
C PRO A 68 8.70 -22.42 11.41
N GLU A 69 9.49 -23.48 11.57
CA GLU A 69 10.03 -23.93 12.86
C GLU A 69 10.94 -22.88 13.50
N VAL A 70 11.76 -22.18 12.69
CA VAL A 70 12.61 -21.08 13.14
C VAL A 70 11.75 -19.87 13.53
N MET A 71 10.75 -19.53 12.71
CA MET A 71 9.84 -18.42 13.00
C MET A 71 9.09 -18.65 14.32
N TYR A 72 8.58 -19.88 14.53
CA TYR A 72 7.86 -20.25 15.75
C TYR A 72 8.78 -20.20 16.98
N ALA A 73 9.96 -20.84 16.91
CA ALA A 73 10.92 -20.83 18.01
C ALA A 73 11.35 -19.39 18.37
N ALA A 74 11.61 -18.55 17.37
CA ALA A 74 11.95 -17.15 17.57
C ALA A 74 10.82 -16.35 18.24
N ALA A 75 9.56 -16.56 17.82
CA ALA A 75 8.40 -15.94 18.42
C ALA A 75 8.23 -16.35 19.90
N THR A 76 8.53 -17.61 20.24
CA THR A 76 8.50 -18.11 21.63
C THR A 76 9.69 -17.65 22.49
N GLY A 77 10.70 -17.01 21.91
CA GLY A 77 11.82 -16.41 22.64
C GLY A 77 13.18 -17.13 22.50
N ASP A 78 13.31 -18.12 21.62
CA ASP A 78 14.61 -18.76 21.36
C ASP A 78 15.57 -17.78 20.68
N ARG A 79 16.69 -17.48 21.36
CA ARG A 79 17.68 -16.50 20.88
C ARG A 79 18.42 -16.94 19.62
N GLN A 80 18.70 -18.24 19.46
CA GLN A 80 19.36 -18.75 18.25
C GLN A 80 18.40 -18.65 17.07
N ALA A 81 17.13 -19.01 17.29
CA ALA A 81 16.10 -18.88 16.26
C ALA A 81 15.86 -17.40 15.89
N GLN A 82 15.87 -16.47 16.85
CA GLN A 82 15.77 -15.03 16.58
C GLN A 82 16.92 -14.52 15.71
N GLN A 83 18.15 -14.91 16.02
CA GLN A 83 19.33 -14.55 15.21
C GLN A 83 19.21 -15.11 13.79
N GLN A 84 18.80 -16.37 13.66
CA GLN A 84 18.58 -16.99 12.37
C GLN A 84 17.47 -16.29 11.59
N PHE A 85 16.34 -15.96 12.22
CA PHE A 85 15.24 -15.26 11.58
C PHE A 85 15.69 -13.87 11.08
N LEU A 86 16.40 -13.09 11.89
CA LEU A 86 16.95 -11.80 11.47
C LEU A 86 17.90 -11.94 10.27
N HIS A 87 18.68 -13.02 10.22
CA HIS A 87 19.61 -13.29 9.12
C HIS A 87 18.90 -13.72 7.82
N THR A 88 17.83 -14.52 7.91
CA THR A 88 17.19 -15.13 6.74
C THR A 88 16.00 -14.32 6.19
N SER A 89 15.30 -13.56 7.03
CA SER A 89 14.11 -12.82 6.61
C SER A 89 14.44 -11.42 6.14
N TYR A 90 14.72 -11.29 4.84
CA TYR A 90 14.89 -10.00 4.17
C TYR A 90 15.84 -9.04 4.93
N PRO A 91 17.11 -9.44 5.19
CA PRO A 91 18.08 -8.67 5.98
C PRO A 91 18.39 -7.29 5.39
N GLU A 92 18.20 -7.10 4.10
CA GLU A 92 18.33 -5.81 3.40
C GLU A 92 17.19 -4.84 3.71
N ASN A 93 16.08 -5.32 4.28
CA ASN A 93 14.92 -4.49 4.57
C ASN A 93 15.00 -3.85 5.96
N ALA A 94 15.55 -2.63 6.00
CA ALA A 94 15.77 -1.91 7.26
C ALA A 94 14.49 -1.71 8.11
N THR A 95 13.32 -1.55 7.48
CA THR A 95 12.06 -1.33 8.21
C THR A 95 11.57 -2.62 8.85
N TRP A 96 11.59 -3.71 8.09
CA TRP A 96 11.25 -5.04 8.59
C TRP A 96 12.19 -5.50 9.71
N GLN A 97 13.50 -5.32 9.51
CA GLN A 97 14.52 -5.67 10.49
C GLN A 97 14.36 -4.88 11.79
N ALA A 98 14.10 -3.57 11.70
CA ALA A 98 13.83 -2.75 12.89
C ALA A 98 12.60 -3.24 13.65
N ALA A 99 11.55 -3.67 12.94
CA ALA A 99 10.34 -4.19 13.55
C ALA A 99 10.57 -5.55 14.23
N LEU A 100 11.29 -6.48 13.58
CA LEU A 100 11.67 -7.77 14.18
C LEU A 100 12.51 -7.56 15.44
N TRP A 101 13.53 -6.70 15.38
CA TRP A 101 14.35 -6.36 16.55
C TRP A 101 13.51 -5.84 17.71
N HIS A 102 12.57 -4.93 17.43
CA HIS A 102 11.68 -4.41 18.45
C HIS A 102 10.77 -5.50 19.03
N LEU A 103 10.13 -6.32 18.19
CA LEU A 103 9.25 -7.40 18.63
C LEU A 103 9.98 -8.45 19.48
N PHE A 104 11.23 -8.78 19.14
CA PHE A 104 12.06 -9.72 19.91
C PHE A 104 12.64 -9.12 21.19
N SER A 105 12.71 -7.79 21.29
CA SER A 105 13.14 -7.11 22.52
C SER A 105 12.05 -7.11 23.62
N LEU A 106 10.80 -7.34 23.25
CA LEU A 106 9.64 -7.36 24.15
C LEU A 106 9.28 -8.79 24.55
N ASP A 107 8.75 -8.97 25.75
CA ASP A 107 8.02 -10.20 26.06
C ASP A 107 6.64 -10.21 25.36
N LEU A 108 6.01 -11.40 25.34
CA LEU A 108 4.77 -11.63 24.62
C LEU A 108 3.65 -10.71 25.11
N GLU A 109 3.53 -10.57 26.42
CA GLU A 109 2.47 -9.82 27.06
C GLU A 109 2.65 -8.31 26.86
N ASP A 110 3.89 -7.83 26.94
CA ASP A 110 4.25 -6.44 26.68
C ASP A 110 3.99 -6.07 25.22
N THR A 111 4.22 -6.99 24.28
CA THR A 111 3.86 -6.78 22.87
C THR A 111 2.36 -6.56 22.72
N ARG A 112 1.53 -7.41 23.36
CA ARG A 112 0.07 -7.26 23.33
C ARG A 112 -0.38 -5.94 23.96
N LYS A 113 0.13 -5.62 25.15
CA LYS A 113 -0.22 -4.39 25.88
C LYS A 113 0.09 -3.14 25.06
N GLN A 114 1.32 -3.03 24.54
CA GLN A 114 1.74 -1.88 23.73
C GLN A 114 0.91 -1.77 22.45
N LEU A 115 0.61 -2.90 21.79
CA LEU A 115 -0.24 -2.92 20.61
C LEU A 115 -1.65 -2.40 20.90
N VAL A 116 -2.29 -2.94 21.94
CA VAL A 116 -3.66 -2.55 22.32
C VAL A 116 -3.71 -1.08 22.73
N GLU A 117 -2.74 -0.60 23.51
CA GLU A 117 -2.64 0.80 23.91
C GLU A 117 -2.49 1.73 22.68
N LEU A 118 -1.60 1.37 21.76
CA LEU A 118 -1.40 2.12 20.52
C LEU A 118 -2.69 2.19 19.68
N LEU A 119 -3.38 1.05 19.50
CA LEU A 119 -4.62 1.01 18.71
C LEU A 119 -5.76 1.79 19.37
N ARG A 120 -5.86 1.74 20.71
CA ARG A 120 -6.84 2.57 21.46
C ARG A 120 -6.60 4.05 21.24
N GLY A 121 -5.34 4.49 21.37
CA GLY A 121 -4.97 5.89 21.14
C GLY A 121 -5.25 6.34 19.71
N TRP A 122 -4.84 5.55 18.71
CA TRP A 122 -5.13 5.84 17.30
C TRP A 122 -6.62 5.88 17.01
N TYR A 123 -7.40 4.94 17.54
CA TYR A 123 -8.83 4.91 17.34
C TYR A 123 -9.49 6.17 17.90
N ALA A 124 -9.21 6.53 19.16
CA ALA A 124 -9.80 7.69 19.81
C ALA A 124 -9.46 9.02 19.11
N GLU A 125 -8.19 9.22 18.75
CA GLU A 125 -7.72 10.52 18.25
C GLU A 125 -7.89 10.68 16.73
N VAL A 126 -7.84 9.58 15.97
CA VAL A 126 -7.77 9.63 14.50
C VAL A 126 -9.03 9.10 13.84
N PHE A 127 -9.51 7.91 14.23
CA PHE A 127 -10.56 7.23 13.49
C PHE A 127 -11.96 7.56 13.99
N GLN A 128 -12.20 7.49 15.29
CA GLN A 128 -13.52 7.72 15.90
C GLN A 128 -14.14 9.07 15.47
N PRO A 129 -13.42 10.22 15.44
CA PRO A 129 -14.01 11.50 15.03
C PRO A 129 -14.45 11.54 13.55
N ARG A 130 -13.94 10.62 12.72
CA ARG A 130 -14.13 10.61 11.26
C ARG A 130 -15.02 9.45 10.79
N GLU A 131 -15.32 8.51 11.67
CA GLU A 131 -16.03 7.28 11.36
C GLU A 131 -17.42 7.53 10.78
N ALA A 132 -18.18 8.46 11.36
CA ALA A 132 -19.50 8.87 10.86
C ALA A 132 -19.46 9.40 9.41
N ALA A 133 -18.36 10.04 9.00
CA ALA A 133 -18.18 10.53 7.63
C ALA A 133 -17.68 9.43 6.69
N TRP A 134 -16.86 8.51 7.18
CA TRP A 134 -16.19 7.50 6.36
C TRP A 134 -16.99 6.20 6.17
N LEU A 135 -17.74 5.74 7.18
CA LEU A 135 -18.51 4.50 7.08
C LEU A 135 -19.50 4.48 5.91
N PRO A 136 -20.27 5.55 5.63
CA PRO A 136 -21.18 5.56 4.48
C PRO A 136 -20.44 5.46 3.13
N ILE A 137 -19.23 6.03 3.04
CA ILE A 137 -18.40 5.97 1.83
C ILE A 137 -17.90 4.54 1.61
N LEU A 138 -17.33 3.93 2.67
CA LEU A 138 -16.83 2.55 2.64
C LEU A 138 -17.95 1.54 2.33
N SER A 139 -19.13 1.73 2.91
CA SER A 139 -20.28 0.83 2.71
C SER A 139 -20.78 0.89 1.27
N ARG A 140 -20.93 2.10 0.71
CA ARG A 140 -21.36 2.30 -0.69
C ARG A 140 -20.38 1.67 -1.68
N ASP A 141 -19.07 1.89 -1.50
CA ASP A 141 -18.08 1.28 -2.39
C ASP A 141 -18.07 -0.25 -2.23
N ALA A 142 -18.11 -0.79 -1.00
CA ALA A 142 -18.18 -2.24 -0.76
C ALA A 142 -19.41 -2.88 -1.43
N GLU A 143 -20.58 -2.26 -1.33
CA GLU A 143 -21.81 -2.72 -1.99
C GLU A 143 -21.68 -2.69 -3.51
N ALA A 144 -21.18 -1.60 -4.08
CA ALA A 144 -20.93 -1.49 -5.51
C ALA A 144 -19.95 -2.57 -6.02
N ARG A 145 -18.88 -2.85 -5.26
CA ARG A 145 -17.89 -3.88 -5.64
C ARG A 145 -18.42 -5.29 -5.47
N ARG A 146 -19.28 -5.55 -4.49
CA ARG A 146 -19.99 -6.83 -4.38
C ARG A 146 -20.85 -7.10 -5.62
N LEU A 147 -21.60 -6.09 -6.09
CA LEU A 147 -22.39 -6.22 -7.31
C LEU A 147 -21.50 -6.44 -8.54
N LEU A 148 -20.43 -5.65 -8.68
CA LEU A 148 -19.46 -5.82 -9.77
C LEU A 148 -18.84 -7.22 -9.80
N ALA A 149 -18.49 -7.78 -8.65
CA ALA A 149 -17.92 -9.12 -8.56
C ALA A 149 -18.87 -10.23 -9.04
N THR A 150 -20.18 -9.95 -9.20
CA THR A 150 -21.15 -10.90 -9.79
C THR A 150 -21.23 -10.82 -11.32
N THR A 151 -20.71 -9.75 -11.93
CA THR A 151 -20.89 -9.45 -13.36
C THR A 151 -19.62 -9.59 -14.19
N VAL A 152 -18.44 -9.54 -13.56
CA VAL A 152 -17.13 -9.67 -14.24
C VAL A 152 -16.29 -10.78 -13.61
N SER A 153 -15.21 -11.19 -14.29
CA SER A 153 -14.25 -12.15 -13.72
C SER A 153 -13.51 -11.55 -12.51
N VAL A 154 -12.88 -12.40 -11.70
CA VAL A 154 -12.12 -11.96 -10.51
C VAL A 154 -10.97 -11.04 -10.90
N GLU A 155 -10.23 -11.39 -11.96
CA GLU A 155 -9.10 -10.60 -12.48
C GLU A 155 -9.57 -9.22 -12.90
N ARG A 156 -10.68 -9.15 -13.65
CA ARG A 156 -11.25 -7.88 -14.09
C ARG A 156 -11.78 -7.07 -12.92
N CYS A 157 -12.44 -7.69 -11.96
CA CYS A 157 -12.89 -7.02 -10.74
C CYS A 157 -11.72 -6.38 -9.99
N ILE A 158 -10.62 -7.12 -9.81
CA ILE A 158 -9.43 -6.63 -9.13
C ILE A 158 -8.81 -5.47 -9.90
N GLU A 159 -8.67 -5.59 -11.22
CA GLU A 159 -8.16 -4.51 -12.08
C GLU A 159 -8.96 -3.21 -11.88
N ILE A 160 -10.30 -3.31 -11.88
CA ILE A 160 -11.21 -2.17 -11.68
C ILE A 160 -11.01 -1.53 -10.30
N VAL A 161 -11.08 -2.31 -9.22
CA VAL A 161 -11.05 -1.78 -7.84
C VAL A 161 -9.67 -1.24 -7.45
N THR A 162 -8.61 -1.75 -8.07
CA THR A 162 -7.23 -1.33 -7.80
C THR A 162 -6.71 -0.30 -8.79
N ASN A 163 -7.54 0.10 -9.76
CA ASN A 163 -7.23 1.11 -10.76
C ASN A 163 -6.07 0.69 -11.69
N GLY A 164 -6.22 -0.51 -12.27
CA GLY A 164 -5.34 -1.04 -13.32
C GLY A 164 -4.28 -2.05 -12.85
N TRP A 165 -4.45 -2.69 -11.70
CA TRP A 165 -3.56 -3.82 -11.36
C TRP A 165 -4.01 -5.10 -12.07
N GLU A 166 -3.17 -5.56 -12.99
CA GLU A 166 -3.33 -6.89 -13.59
C GLU A 166 -3.02 -7.97 -12.55
N TYR A 167 -4.07 -8.55 -11.96
CA TYR A 167 -3.93 -9.65 -11.01
C TYR A 167 -3.76 -10.97 -11.74
N VAL A 168 -2.68 -11.69 -11.41
CA VAL A 168 -2.44 -13.05 -11.89
C VAL A 168 -2.79 -14.02 -10.75
N PRO A 169 -3.74 -14.94 -10.94
CA PRO A 169 -4.08 -15.95 -9.93
C PRO A 169 -2.85 -16.76 -9.49
N GLU A 170 -2.64 -16.80 -8.17
CA GLU A 170 -1.48 -17.45 -7.57
C GLU A 170 -1.80 -18.88 -7.14
N PRO A 171 -0.91 -19.86 -7.35
CA PRO A 171 -1.11 -21.22 -6.88
C PRO A 171 -1.42 -21.28 -5.38
N GLY A 172 -2.53 -21.91 -5.02
CA GLY A 172 -2.99 -22.07 -3.64
C GLY A 172 -3.76 -20.88 -3.07
N VAL A 173 -4.00 -19.80 -3.83
CA VAL A 173 -5.01 -18.80 -3.48
C VAL A 173 -6.36 -19.27 -4.02
N ARG A 174 -7.35 -19.42 -3.14
CA ARG A 174 -8.71 -19.89 -3.46
C ARG A 174 -9.74 -18.77 -3.41
N GLN A 175 -9.43 -17.69 -2.70
CA GLN A 175 -10.34 -16.55 -2.53
C GLN A 175 -9.56 -15.25 -2.49
N VAL A 176 -10.18 -14.19 -3.01
CA VAL A 176 -9.71 -12.81 -2.86
C VAL A 176 -10.71 -12.04 -2.01
N LEU A 177 -10.23 -11.39 -0.95
CA LEU A 177 -10.99 -10.48 -0.11
C LEU A 177 -10.63 -9.04 -0.45
N LEU A 178 -11.62 -8.26 -0.88
CA LEU A 178 -11.46 -6.84 -1.18
C LEU A 178 -11.91 -6.00 0.02
N ILE A 179 -11.04 -5.11 0.51
CA ILE A 179 -11.31 -4.22 1.64
C ILE A 179 -11.14 -2.76 1.19
N PRO A 180 -12.22 -1.97 1.08
CA PRO A 180 -12.09 -0.56 0.74
C PRO A 180 -11.43 0.22 1.86
N SER A 181 -10.70 1.27 1.51
CA SER A 181 -10.11 2.19 2.48
C SER A 181 -10.09 3.62 1.96
N VAL A 182 -10.32 4.57 2.87
CA VAL A 182 -10.26 6.01 2.60
C VAL A 182 -8.88 6.62 2.89
N ILE A 183 -7.98 5.90 3.57
CA ILE A 183 -6.73 6.50 4.08
C ILE A 183 -5.53 6.10 3.23
N ILE A 184 -5.49 4.86 2.74
CA ILE A 184 -4.31 4.28 2.08
C ILE A 184 -4.02 4.85 0.69
N ARG A 185 -4.66 5.95 0.29
CA ARG A 185 -4.55 6.51 -1.06
C ARG A 185 -3.12 6.95 -1.37
N PRO A 186 -2.62 6.72 -2.60
CA PRO A 186 -3.22 5.97 -3.71
C PRO A 186 -2.77 4.49 -3.75
N GLN A 187 -2.35 3.94 -2.62
CA GLN A 187 -1.73 2.62 -2.52
C GLN A 187 -2.78 1.53 -2.40
N VAL A 188 -2.46 0.38 -3.00
CA VAL A 188 -3.13 -0.89 -2.74
C VAL A 188 -2.19 -1.73 -1.90
N TYR A 189 -2.68 -2.28 -0.80
CA TYR A 189 -1.95 -3.24 0.02
C TYR A 189 -2.46 -4.64 -0.25
N SER A 190 -1.54 -5.59 -0.35
CA SER A 190 -1.84 -7.00 -0.58
C SER A 190 -1.16 -7.84 0.48
N VAL A 191 -1.91 -8.71 1.14
CA VAL A 191 -1.38 -9.70 2.09
C VAL A 191 -1.96 -11.07 1.81
N ASP A 192 -1.13 -12.09 1.91
CA ASP A 192 -1.55 -13.48 1.84
C ASP A 192 -1.83 -14.02 3.23
N TYR A 193 -2.98 -14.66 3.41
CA TYR A 193 -3.30 -15.36 4.64
C TYR A 193 -3.94 -16.72 4.32
N HIS A 194 -3.23 -17.81 4.63
CA HIS A 194 -3.58 -19.17 4.21
C HIS A 194 -3.85 -19.30 2.69
N GLU A 195 -5.11 -19.52 2.30
CA GLU A 195 -5.58 -19.65 0.91
C GLU A 195 -6.30 -18.37 0.42
N VAL A 196 -6.18 -17.26 1.16
CA VAL A 196 -6.89 -16.00 0.90
C VAL A 196 -5.90 -14.89 0.56
N LYS A 197 -6.18 -14.15 -0.51
CA LYS A 197 -5.52 -12.90 -0.86
C LYS A 197 -6.33 -11.74 -0.32
N ILE A 198 -5.82 -10.99 0.65
CA ILE A 198 -6.47 -9.81 1.19
C ILE A 198 -5.92 -8.58 0.48
N LEU A 199 -6.80 -7.82 -0.19
CA LEU A 199 -6.47 -6.61 -0.92
C LEU A 199 -7.17 -5.40 -0.27
N CYS A 200 -6.41 -4.53 0.36
CA CYS A 200 -6.91 -3.22 0.77
C CYS A 200 -6.70 -2.22 -0.36
N TYR A 201 -7.77 -1.63 -0.87
CA TYR A 201 -7.72 -0.72 -2.01
C TYR A 201 -8.31 0.66 -1.66
N PRO A 202 -7.84 1.74 -2.32
CA PRO A 202 -8.37 3.06 -2.08
C PRO A 202 -9.76 3.19 -2.71
N VAL A 203 -10.75 3.66 -1.94
CA VAL A 203 -12.07 4.01 -2.51
C VAL A 203 -11.89 5.12 -3.55
N ALA A 204 -12.57 4.99 -4.69
CA ALA A 204 -12.53 5.94 -5.79
C ALA A 204 -12.94 7.36 -5.33
N ASP A 205 -12.37 8.38 -5.98
CA ASP A 205 -12.51 9.79 -5.58
C ASP A 205 -13.99 10.24 -5.58
N GLU A 206 -14.78 9.75 -6.54
CA GLU A 206 -16.22 10.03 -6.70
C GLU A 206 -17.06 9.71 -5.45
N TYR A 207 -16.74 8.63 -4.73
CA TYR A 207 -17.47 8.27 -3.51
C TYR A 207 -17.10 9.20 -2.34
N ILE A 208 -15.96 9.89 -2.40
CA ILE A 208 -15.54 10.88 -1.40
C ILE A 208 -16.18 12.23 -1.69
N THR A 209 -16.09 12.68 -2.94
CA THR A 209 -16.55 14.00 -3.37
C THR A 209 -18.07 14.04 -3.54
N GLY A 210 -18.70 12.89 -3.80
CA GLY A 210 -20.11 12.78 -4.18
C GLY A 210 -20.38 13.21 -5.63
N ASP A 211 -19.32 13.46 -6.40
CA ASP A 211 -19.38 13.91 -7.79
C ASP A 211 -18.88 12.79 -8.70
N PHE A 212 -19.82 12.05 -9.30
CA PHE A 212 -19.56 10.91 -10.18
C PHE A 212 -19.20 11.32 -11.62
N GLU A 213 -19.41 12.59 -11.98
CA GLU A 213 -19.01 13.12 -13.29
C GLU A 213 -17.59 13.69 -13.26
N ALA A 214 -17.04 13.91 -12.06
CA ALA A 214 -15.69 14.43 -11.90
C ALA A 214 -14.62 13.36 -12.20
N PRO A 215 -13.61 13.69 -13.03
CA PRO A 215 -12.46 12.82 -13.20
C PRO A 215 -11.67 12.72 -11.89
N SER A 216 -11.04 11.56 -11.65
CA SER A 216 -10.16 11.42 -10.48
C SER A 216 -9.10 12.51 -10.42
N VAL A 217 -8.75 12.97 -9.21
CA VAL A 217 -7.72 14.00 -8.99
C VAL A 217 -6.40 13.55 -9.62
N ARG A 218 -6.14 12.24 -9.63
CA ARG A 218 -5.00 11.62 -10.27
C ARG A 218 -5.00 11.81 -11.78
N LEU A 219 -6.11 11.51 -12.47
CA LEU A 219 -6.25 11.69 -13.91
C LEU A 219 -6.03 13.15 -14.29
N VAL A 220 -6.68 14.09 -13.59
CA VAL A 220 -6.52 15.53 -13.84
C VAL A 220 -5.06 15.96 -13.68
N ARG A 221 -4.38 15.52 -12.63
CA ARG A 221 -2.95 15.86 -12.41
C ARG A 221 -2.05 15.29 -13.51
N LEU A 222 -2.29 14.05 -13.93
CA LEU A 222 -1.54 13.41 -15.01
C LEU A 222 -1.70 14.14 -16.34
N VAL A 223 -2.95 14.35 -16.78
CA VAL A 223 -3.24 15.02 -18.05
C VAL A 223 -2.74 16.47 -18.02
N LYS A 224 -2.94 17.19 -16.91
CA LYS A 224 -2.38 18.54 -16.72
C LYS A 224 -0.86 18.55 -16.72
N ALA A 225 -0.19 17.49 -16.27
CA ALA A 225 1.26 17.37 -16.31
C ALA A 225 1.79 17.13 -17.73
N LEU A 226 1.07 16.32 -18.51
CA LEU A 226 1.45 15.92 -19.87
C LEU A 226 1.04 16.95 -20.94
N GLY A 227 0.06 17.80 -20.68
CA GLY A 227 -0.43 18.83 -21.61
C GLY A 227 0.53 20.00 -21.89
N ASP A 228 1.82 19.88 -21.57
CA ASP A 228 2.84 20.91 -21.82
C ASP A 228 4.03 20.31 -22.56
N GLU A 229 4.39 20.95 -23.67
CA GLU A 229 5.42 20.46 -24.58
C GLU A 229 6.79 20.33 -23.89
N ARG A 230 7.17 21.31 -23.05
CA ARG A 230 8.47 21.30 -22.37
C ARG A 230 8.57 20.12 -21.41
N ARG A 231 7.52 19.84 -20.63
CA ARG A 231 7.44 18.68 -19.74
C ARG A 231 7.54 17.36 -20.49
N LEU A 232 6.91 17.22 -21.65
CA LEU A 232 7.07 16.03 -22.48
C LEU A 232 8.51 15.85 -22.97
N ARG A 233 9.18 16.94 -23.38
CA ARG A 233 10.61 16.91 -23.75
C ARG A 233 11.50 16.52 -22.56
N ILE A 234 11.21 17.03 -21.36
CA ILE A 234 11.91 16.64 -20.12
C ILE A 234 11.72 15.15 -19.83
N LEU A 235 10.49 14.62 -19.91
CA LEU A 235 10.22 13.19 -19.72
C LEU A 235 10.95 12.33 -20.76
N LYS A 236 10.99 12.75 -22.02
CA LYS A 236 11.77 12.09 -23.08
C LYS A 236 13.27 12.04 -22.73
N ARG A 237 13.83 13.12 -22.16
CA ARG A 237 15.21 13.12 -21.65
C ARG A 237 15.37 12.15 -20.50
N LEU A 238 14.48 12.18 -19.51
CA LEU A 238 14.49 11.28 -18.35
C LEU A 238 14.26 9.80 -18.71
N ALA A 239 13.70 9.50 -19.89
CA ALA A 239 13.56 8.14 -20.38
C ALA A 239 14.92 7.46 -20.67
N THR A 240 15.97 8.26 -20.92
CA THR A 240 17.33 7.83 -21.26
C THR A 240 18.22 7.60 -20.04
N GLY A 241 17.83 8.07 -18.85
CA GLY A 241 18.65 7.98 -17.65
C GLY A 241 18.19 8.90 -16.52
N SER A 242 19.02 9.04 -15.49
CA SER A 242 18.76 9.91 -14.34
C SER A 242 19.64 11.17 -14.38
N TYR A 243 19.05 12.34 -14.13
CA TYR A 243 19.73 13.64 -14.28
C TYR A 243 19.46 14.55 -13.09
N THR A 244 20.43 15.38 -12.72
CA THR A 244 20.23 16.40 -11.67
C THR A 244 19.40 17.57 -12.20
N LEU A 245 18.87 18.39 -11.28
CA LEU A 245 18.20 19.66 -11.64
C LEU A 245 19.09 20.52 -12.55
N GLN A 246 20.38 20.62 -12.21
CA GLN A 246 21.36 21.40 -12.96
C GLN A 246 21.53 20.87 -14.38
N GLN A 247 21.77 19.56 -14.52
CA GLN A 247 21.97 18.93 -15.83
C GLN A 247 20.76 19.11 -16.76
N LEU A 248 19.55 19.08 -16.19
CA LEU A 248 18.33 19.33 -16.97
C LEU A 248 18.21 20.81 -17.35
N ALA A 249 18.46 21.72 -16.41
CA ALA A 249 18.41 23.16 -16.66
C ALA A 249 19.39 23.56 -17.79
N ASP A 250 20.62 23.04 -17.74
CA ASP A 250 21.64 23.30 -18.76
C ASP A 250 21.28 22.67 -20.10
N TYR A 251 20.78 21.42 -20.12
CA TYR A 251 20.41 20.74 -21.36
C TYR A 251 19.25 21.42 -22.11
N PHE A 252 18.30 21.99 -21.38
CA PHE A 252 17.13 22.67 -21.95
C PHE A 252 17.32 24.19 -22.10
N ASP A 253 18.49 24.72 -21.74
CA ASP A 253 18.81 26.15 -21.74
C ASP A 253 17.74 27.00 -21.01
N VAL A 254 17.43 26.61 -19.77
CA VAL A 254 16.45 27.30 -18.93
C VAL A 254 16.99 27.55 -17.53
N GLY A 255 16.49 28.60 -16.88
CA GLY A 255 16.83 28.88 -15.48
C GLY A 255 16.41 27.75 -14.53
N LYS A 256 17.22 27.52 -13.48
CA LYS A 256 16.97 26.49 -12.46
C LYS A 256 15.58 26.57 -11.84
N THR A 257 15.08 27.78 -11.59
CA THR A 257 13.74 27.99 -11.01
C THR A 257 12.63 27.42 -11.90
N LEU A 258 12.73 27.64 -13.21
CA LEU A 258 11.75 27.13 -14.18
C LEU A 258 11.84 25.61 -14.32
N MET A 259 13.06 25.07 -14.40
CA MET A 259 13.25 23.61 -14.42
C MET A 259 12.72 22.95 -13.14
N HIS A 260 12.97 23.56 -11.98
CA HIS A 260 12.44 23.09 -10.70
C HIS A 260 10.91 23.08 -10.71
N HIS A 261 10.27 24.14 -11.22
CA HIS A 261 8.82 24.18 -11.38
C HIS A 261 8.29 23.00 -12.23
N HIS A 262 8.89 22.73 -13.40
CA HIS A 262 8.50 21.59 -14.23
C HIS A 262 8.65 20.26 -13.47
N LEU A 263 9.77 20.06 -12.76
CA LEU A 263 10.04 18.84 -12.01
C LEU A 263 9.10 18.66 -10.81
N VAL A 264 8.70 19.73 -10.13
CA VAL A 264 7.69 19.69 -9.06
C VAL A 264 6.36 19.19 -9.60
N VAL A 265 5.91 19.72 -10.75
CA VAL A 265 4.63 19.29 -11.33
C VAL A 265 4.69 17.86 -11.83
N LEU A 266 5.77 17.47 -12.52
CA LEU A 266 5.97 16.09 -12.96
C LEU A 266 6.01 15.12 -11.77
N ARG A 267 6.62 15.53 -10.66
CA ARG A 267 6.68 14.73 -9.42
C ARG A 267 5.31 14.64 -8.74
N ALA A 268 4.55 15.73 -8.68
CA ALA A 268 3.19 15.74 -8.13
C ALA A 268 2.21 14.86 -8.92
N ALA A 269 2.45 14.70 -10.23
CA ALA A 269 1.73 13.77 -11.10
C ALA A 269 2.27 12.33 -11.04
N GLY A 270 3.34 12.08 -10.28
CA GLY A 270 3.94 10.75 -10.15
C GLY A 270 4.75 10.28 -11.36
N LEU A 271 5.10 11.16 -12.30
CA LEU A 271 5.81 10.79 -13.54
C LEU A 271 7.33 10.66 -13.37
N VAL A 272 7.88 11.10 -12.23
CA VAL A 272 9.33 11.10 -11.97
C VAL A 272 9.68 10.64 -10.55
N HIS A 273 10.76 9.86 -10.43
CA HIS A 273 11.42 9.52 -9.18
C HIS A 273 12.51 10.53 -8.82
N LEU A 274 12.75 10.71 -7.51
CA LEU A 274 13.88 11.44 -6.96
C LEU A 274 14.83 10.44 -6.30
N LEU A 275 16.11 10.47 -6.69
CA LEU A 275 17.14 9.55 -6.24
C LEU A 275 18.26 10.33 -5.53
N GLY A 276 18.71 9.84 -4.37
CA GLY A 276 19.82 10.39 -3.60
C GLY A 276 19.46 11.60 -2.72
N ASP A 277 20.22 11.76 -1.62
CA ASP A 277 19.97 12.78 -0.60
C ASP A 277 20.69 14.10 -0.92
N ASP A 278 22.02 14.07 -1.13
CA ASP A 278 22.83 15.28 -1.35
C ASP A 278 22.94 15.70 -2.84
N ASN A 279 22.81 14.75 -3.78
CA ASN A 279 22.86 15.02 -5.22
C ASN A 279 21.64 14.45 -5.94
N LYS A 280 20.48 15.06 -5.63
CA LYS A 280 19.16 14.68 -6.12
C LYS A 280 19.12 14.54 -7.64
N LYS A 281 18.91 13.32 -8.12
CA LYS A 281 18.70 12.97 -9.52
C LYS A 281 17.24 12.61 -9.78
N TYR A 282 16.73 13.04 -10.92
CA TYR A 282 15.38 12.75 -11.39
C TYR A 282 15.44 11.62 -12.42
N ARG A 283 14.50 10.68 -12.37
CA ARG A 283 14.37 9.56 -13.33
C ARG A 283 12.91 9.40 -13.74
N LEU A 284 12.65 8.99 -14.98
CA LEU A 284 11.29 8.69 -15.44
C LEU A 284 10.71 7.50 -14.67
N ARG A 285 9.46 7.64 -14.20
CA ARG A 285 8.66 6.52 -13.71
C ARG A 285 7.82 5.96 -14.85
N ARG A 286 8.19 4.79 -15.36
CA ARG A 286 7.56 4.20 -16.55
C ARG A 286 6.17 3.61 -16.24
N ASP A 287 5.98 3.09 -15.03
CA ASP A 287 4.75 2.40 -14.64
C ASP A 287 3.53 3.33 -14.62
N THR A 288 3.76 4.62 -14.33
CA THR A 288 2.69 5.64 -14.38
C THR A 288 2.21 5.92 -15.81
N LEU A 289 3.08 5.77 -16.81
CA LEU A 289 2.69 6.00 -18.21
C LEU A 289 1.78 4.88 -18.72
N ALA A 290 1.99 3.64 -18.28
CA ALA A 290 1.14 2.50 -18.63
C ALA A 290 -0.32 2.69 -18.14
N GLN A 291 -0.52 3.47 -17.09
CA GLN A 291 -1.83 3.67 -16.47
C GLN A 291 -2.63 4.84 -17.09
N LEU A 292 -2.04 5.68 -17.96
CA LEU A 292 -2.74 6.83 -18.51
C LEU A 292 -3.93 6.44 -19.40
N ALA A 293 -3.69 5.51 -20.35
CA ALA A 293 -4.73 5.10 -21.29
C ALA A 293 -5.91 4.41 -20.57
N PRO A 294 -5.67 3.42 -19.69
CA PRO A 294 -6.74 2.87 -18.86
C PRO A 294 -7.49 3.98 -18.09
N LEU A 295 -6.78 4.84 -17.35
CA LEU A 295 -7.41 5.90 -16.55
C LEU A 295 -8.35 6.80 -17.35
N LEU A 296 -7.94 7.15 -18.58
CA LEU A 296 -8.71 8.01 -19.46
C LEU A 296 -9.89 7.26 -20.10
N GLU A 297 -9.70 6.02 -20.54
CA GLU A 297 -10.77 5.18 -21.09
C GLU A 297 -11.84 4.89 -20.04
N GLY A 298 -11.43 4.63 -18.79
CA GLY A 298 -12.34 4.44 -17.68
C GLY A 298 -13.27 5.62 -17.44
N TYR A 299 -12.71 6.82 -17.47
CA TYR A 299 -13.47 8.05 -17.27
C TYR A 299 -14.37 8.40 -18.46
N LEU A 300 -13.90 8.23 -19.70
CA LEU A 300 -14.63 8.69 -20.88
C LEU A 300 -15.70 7.72 -21.39
N LEU A 301 -15.54 6.43 -21.14
CA LEU A 301 -16.39 5.39 -21.72
C LEU A 301 -17.29 4.71 -20.69
N ASP A 302 -17.33 5.23 -19.46
CA ASP A 302 -17.92 4.56 -18.28
C ASP A 302 -17.53 3.09 -18.19
N LYS A 303 -16.37 2.75 -18.78
CA LYS A 303 -15.85 1.40 -18.75
C LYS A 303 -15.33 1.23 -17.34
N PRO A 304 -15.84 0.25 -16.58
CA PRO A 304 -15.20 -0.07 -15.33
C PRO A 304 -13.76 -0.46 -15.69
N LEU A 305 -12.80 0.25 -15.12
CA LEU A 305 -11.40 0.30 -15.52
C LEU A 305 -10.70 -1.05 -15.64
#